data_AF-A0A354G489-F1
#
_entry.id   AF-A0A354G489-F1
#
_cell.length_a   1.000
_cell.length_b   1.000
_cell.length_c   1.000
_cell.angle_alpha   90.00
_cell.angle_beta   90.00
_cell.angle_gamma   90.00
#
_symmetry.space_group_name_H-M   'P 1'
#
loop_
_entity.id
_entity.type
_entity.pdbx_description
1 polymer ?
#
loop_
_entity_poly.entity_id
_entity_poly.type
_entity_poly.pdbx_seq_one_letter_code
_entity_poly.pdbx_strand_id
1 'polypeptide(L)'
;MPELDLETKIKELLGTAHKVAIVPSVVDGADSFASAVGLYRMLSGAGKDAAILYPGTVPAGLEGITEGINISTSMGNRSLVVSIDYSGTTASKVNYTTENDVLSFYLTPVDHGFDLSKVKAEITGPDFDLYITIGVQSPEDTGALKDQLQAEISKSKVLNIDNNSLNTRFGTIYTVDASMETLSLLILNKAPKWGLTIDQRSAKALTMGISR
;
A
#
# COMPACT_ATOMS: atom_id res chain seq x y z
N MET A 1 -4.67 19.85 -17.93
CA MET A 1 -5.80 19.87 -16.98
C MET A 1 -5.59 21.05 -16.05
N PRO A 2 -6.58 21.92 -15.81
CA PRO A 2 -6.38 23.04 -14.88
C PRO A 2 -6.06 22.51 -13.47
N GLU A 3 -5.17 23.18 -12.75
CA GLU A 3 -4.64 22.71 -11.44
C GLU A 3 -5.75 22.44 -10.42
N LEU A 4 -6.77 23.29 -10.34
CA LEU A 4 -7.90 23.14 -9.43
C LEU A 4 -8.71 21.85 -9.65
N ASP A 5 -8.80 21.39 -10.89
CA ASP A 5 -9.48 20.13 -11.25
C ASP A 5 -8.65 18.91 -10.83
N LEU A 6 -7.32 19.00 -10.89
CA LEU A 6 -6.42 17.92 -10.44
C LEU A 6 -6.48 17.72 -8.93
N GLU A 7 -6.37 18.79 -8.15
CA GLU A 7 -6.41 18.70 -6.68
C GLU A 7 -7.73 18.11 -6.18
N THR A 8 -8.84 18.46 -6.84
CA THR A 8 -10.17 17.92 -6.53
C THR A 8 -10.25 16.42 -6.82
N LYS A 9 -9.73 15.97 -7.98
CA LYS A 9 -9.69 14.54 -8.33
C LYS A 9 -8.83 13.72 -7.38
N ILE A 10 -7.68 14.24 -6.95
CA ILE A 10 -6.83 13.56 -5.96
C ILE A 10 -7.56 13.47 -4.61
N LYS A 11 -8.20 14.56 -4.16
CA LYS A 11 -9.00 14.56 -2.94
C LYS A 11 -10.12 13.50 -2.96
N GLU A 12 -10.86 13.41 -4.07
CA GLU A 12 -11.91 12.39 -4.24
C GLU A 12 -11.33 10.97 -4.26
N LEU A 13 -10.20 10.78 -4.94
CA LEU A 13 -9.49 9.50 -4.97
C LEU A 13 -9.08 9.05 -3.56
N LEU A 14 -8.44 9.92 -2.78
CA LEU A 14 -8.07 9.63 -1.39
C LEU A 14 -9.29 9.46 -0.48
N GLY A 15 -10.38 10.20 -0.75
CA GLY A 15 -11.64 10.09 -0.01
C GLY A 15 -12.28 8.71 -0.14
N THR A 16 -12.27 8.14 -1.36
CA THR A 16 -12.88 6.84 -1.68
C THR A 16 -12.00 5.63 -1.41
N ALA A 17 -10.68 5.79 -1.31
CA ALA A 17 -9.76 4.70 -0.98
C ALA A 17 -9.96 4.22 0.46
N HIS A 18 -9.84 2.92 0.71
CA HIS A 18 -9.89 2.34 2.06
C HIS A 18 -8.57 1.68 2.44
N LYS A 19 -7.99 0.88 1.53
CA LYS A 19 -6.71 0.18 1.71
C LYS A 19 -5.65 0.78 0.80
N VAL A 20 -4.68 1.48 1.39
CA VAL A 20 -3.70 2.28 0.63
C VAL A 20 -2.29 1.75 0.80
N ALA A 21 -1.64 1.43 -0.32
CA ALA A 21 -0.20 1.15 -0.36
C ALA A 21 0.57 2.40 -0.74
N ILE A 22 1.58 2.75 0.04
CA ILE A 22 2.50 3.86 -0.23
C ILE A 22 3.85 3.26 -0.60
N VAL A 23 4.35 3.59 -1.79
CA VAL A 23 5.55 3.00 -2.37
C VAL A 23 6.58 4.11 -2.61
N PRO A 24 7.48 4.38 -1.64
CA PRO A 24 8.59 5.30 -1.84
C PRO A 24 9.65 4.69 -2.77
N SER A 25 10.39 5.58 -3.42
CA SER A 25 11.58 5.25 -4.21
C SER A 25 12.70 4.72 -3.32
N VAL A 26 13.43 3.71 -3.80
CA VAL A 26 14.66 3.21 -3.17
C VAL A 26 15.91 3.95 -3.66
N VAL A 27 15.79 4.78 -4.70
CA VAL A 27 16.90 5.55 -5.28
C VAL A 27 17.07 6.88 -4.52
N ASP A 28 15.98 7.64 -4.35
CA ASP A 28 15.94 8.90 -3.59
C ASP A 28 15.47 8.65 -2.14
N GLY A 29 16.09 7.63 -1.51
CA GLY A 29 15.48 6.87 -0.42
C GLY A 29 15.12 7.66 0.85
N ALA A 30 15.91 8.65 1.27
CA ALA A 30 15.68 9.32 2.57
C ALA A 30 14.46 10.24 2.56
N ASP A 31 14.41 11.22 1.65
CA ASP A 31 13.29 12.16 1.56
C ASP A 31 12.01 11.46 1.05
N SER A 32 12.13 10.56 0.08
CA SER A 32 10.99 9.77 -0.39
C SER A 32 10.38 8.93 0.74
N PHE A 33 11.20 8.24 1.54
CA PHE A 33 10.73 7.46 2.68
C PHE A 33 10.13 8.35 3.78
N ALA A 34 10.76 9.48 4.11
CA ALA A 34 10.22 10.43 5.10
C ALA A 34 8.86 11.00 4.65
N SER A 35 8.73 11.33 3.37
CA SER A 35 7.47 11.73 2.72
C SER A 35 6.40 10.65 2.83
N ALA A 36 6.77 9.40 2.57
CA ALA A 36 5.87 8.25 2.72
C ALA A 36 5.41 8.05 4.16
N VAL A 37 6.29 8.20 5.14
CA VAL A 37 5.92 8.14 6.57
C VAL A 37 4.98 9.29 6.95
N GLY A 38 5.23 10.50 6.47
CA GLY A 38 4.34 11.64 6.67
C GLY A 38 2.95 11.38 6.11
N LEU A 39 2.88 10.93 4.85
CA LEU A 39 1.62 10.60 4.18
C LEU A 39 0.89 9.42 4.84
N TYR A 40 1.62 8.37 5.23
CA TYR A 40 1.09 7.24 5.99
C TYR A 40 0.32 7.70 7.21
N ARG A 41 0.94 8.55 8.04
CA ARG A 41 0.33 9.02 9.28
C ARG A 41 -0.94 9.83 9.03
N MET A 42 -0.94 10.67 7.99
CA MET A 42 -2.12 11.44 7.60
C MET A 42 -3.26 10.54 7.11
N LEU A 43 -2.96 9.53 6.30
CA LEU A 43 -3.95 8.57 5.80
C LEU A 43 -4.49 7.69 6.94
N SER A 44 -3.63 7.16 7.81
CA SER A 44 -4.05 6.41 9.00
C SER A 44 -4.90 7.28 9.95
N GLY A 45 -4.52 8.55 10.15
CA GLY A 45 -5.31 9.51 10.92
C GLY A 45 -6.68 9.81 10.32
N ALA A 46 -6.82 9.68 9.00
CA ALA A 46 -8.09 9.75 8.28
C ALA A 46 -8.87 8.41 8.25
N GLY A 47 -8.44 7.40 9.02
CA GLY A 47 -9.10 6.10 9.14
C GLY A 47 -8.84 5.14 7.99
N LYS A 48 -7.79 5.37 7.17
CA LYS A 48 -7.40 4.46 6.10
C LYS A 48 -6.53 3.32 6.63
N ASP A 49 -6.71 2.13 6.06
CA ASP A 49 -5.80 0.99 6.27
C ASP A 49 -4.59 1.16 5.35
N ALA A 50 -3.57 1.87 5.85
CA ALA A 50 -2.38 2.21 5.09
C ALA A 50 -1.21 1.26 5.40
N ALA A 51 -0.38 1.01 4.40
CA ALA A 51 0.91 0.33 4.54
C ALA A 51 1.97 1.01 3.67
N ILE A 52 3.21 1.05 4.15
CA ILE A 52 4.37 1.42 3.34
C ILE A 52 4.97 0.14 2.76
N LEU A 53 5.10 0.07 1.43
CA LEU A 53 5.76 -1.02 0.74
C LEU A 53 7.16 -0.54 0.33
N TYR A 54 8.18 -1.01 1.05
CA TYR A 54 9.55 -0.56 0.85
C TYR A 54 10.52 -1.74 1.05
N PRO A 55 11.16 -2.22 -0.04
CA PRO A 55 12.03 -3.40 0.03
C PRO A 55 13.44 -3.09 0.56
N GLY A 56 13.76 -1.81 0.77
CA GLY A 56 15.03 -1.35 1.32
C GLY A 56 15.05 -1.36 2.85
N THR A 57 16.21 -0.97 3.42
CA THR A 57 16.33 -0.69 4.85
C THR A 57 15.93 0.75 5.13
N VAL A 58 15.32 0.99 6.31
CA VAL A 58 14.98 2.35 6.75
C VAL A 58 16.22 3.25 6.62
N PRO A 59 16.13 4.38 5.89
CA PRO A 59 17.28 5.27 5.71
C PRO A 59 17.82 5.79 7.04
N ALA A 60 19.15 5.91 7.13
CA ALA A 60 19.84 6.28 8.36
C ALA A 60 19.35 7.63 8.94
N GLY A 61 19.03 7.64 10.22
CA GLY A 61 18.52 8.81 10.92
C GLY A 61 17.02 9.06 10.73
N LEU A 62 16.27 8.11 10.16
CA LEU A 62 14.80 8.12 10.11
C LEU A 62 14.16 7.06 11.03
N GLU A 63 14.93 6.39 11.87
CA GLU A 63 14.42 5.35 12.79
C GLU A 63 13.42 5.94 13.79
N GLY A 64 13.60 7.20 14.18
CA GLY A 64 12.73 7.90 15.15
C GLY A 64 11.35 8.31 14.63
N ILE A 65 10.97 7.93 13.40
CA ILE A 65 9.64 8.19 12.82
C ILE A 65 8.89 6.93 12.40
N THR A 66 9.48 5.73 12.54
CA THR A 66 8.86 4.46 12.12
C THR A 66 8.01 3.78 13.19
N GLU A 67 7.94 4.33 14.41
CA GLU A 67 7.10 3.79 15.47
C GLU A 67 5.61 3.77 15.06
N GLY A 68 5.01 2.58 15.14
CA GLY A 68 3.60 2.35 14.79
C GLY A 68 3.31 2.42 13.29
N ILE A 69 4.32 2.33 12.43
CA ILE A 69 4.14 2.29 10.97
C ILE A 69 4.10 0.83 10.50
N ASN A 70 3.09 0.49 9.71
CA ASN A 70 3.03 -0.78 8.99
C ASN A 70 3.93 -0.71 7.74
N ILE A 71 5.11 -1.34 7.82
CA ILE A 71 6.09 -1.41 6.72
C ILE A 71 6.23 -2.87 6.30
N SER A 72 6.04 -3.12 5.00
CA SER A 72 6.26 -4.43 4.37
C SER A 72 7.33 -4.31 3.29
N THR A 73 8.18 -5.32 3.16
CA THR A 73 9.19 -5.40 2.09
C THR A 73 8.65 -6.05 0.81
N SER A 74 7.40 -6.50 0.82
CA SER A 74 6.75 -7.12 -0.34
C SER A 74 5.34 -6.56 -0.52
N MET A 75 4.87 -6.52 -1.77
CA MET A 75 3.45 -6.27 -2.07
C MET A 75 2.57 -7.48 -1.74
N GLY A 76 3.13 -8.54 -1.13
CA GLY A 76 2.49 -9.80 -0.77
C GLY A 76 1.89 -10.59 -1.93
N ASN A 77 1.43 -11.81 -1.65
CA ASN A 77 0.59 -12.59 -2.54
C ASN A 77 -0.79 -12.72 -1.91
N ARG A 78 -1.84 -12.60 -2.73
CA ARG A 78 -3.18 -12.98 -2.31
C ARG A 78 -3.23 -14.50 -2.17
N SER A 79 -3.78 -14.98 -1.08
CA SER A 79 -3.94 -16.41 -0.78
C SER A 79 -5.42 -16.72 -0.59
N LEU A 80 -5.93 -17.78 -1.19
CA LEU A 80 -7.23 -18.32 -0.82
C LEU A 80 -7.06 -19.20 0.42
N VAL A 81 -7.64 -18.78 1.54
CA VAL A 81 -7.67 -19.55 2.79
C VAL A 81 -9.03 -20.20 2.90
N VAL A 82 -9.04 -21.53 2.99
CA VAL A 82 -10.25 -22.32 3.31
C VAL A 82 -10.12 -22.79 4.75
N SER A 83 -10.95 -22.22 5.63
CA SER A 83 -11.02 -22.59 7.05
C SER A 83 -12.21 -23.51 7.29
N ILE A 84 -12.00 -24.61 8.00
CA ILE A 84 -13.06 -25.55 8.38
C ILE A 84 -13.08 -25.64 9.90
N ASP A 85 -14.14 -25.13 10.53
CA ASP A 85 -14.38 -25.36 11.95
C ASP A 85 -14.96 -26.77 12.14
N TYR A 86 -14.12 -27.69 12.62
CA TYR A 86 -14.48 -29.08 12.89
C TYR A 86 -14.71 -29.35 14.39
N SER A 87 -14.87 -28.29 15.19
CA SER A 87 -15.20 -28.43 16.61
C SER A 87 -16.49 -29.24 16.81
N GLY A 88 -16.46 -30.14 17.79
CA GLY A 88 -17.57 -31.05 18.09
C GLY A 88 -17.72 -32.23 17.13
N THR A 89 -16.78 -32.43 16.21
CA THR A 89 -16.73 -33.61 15.32
C THR A 89 -15.61 -34.57 15.74
N THR A 90 -15.64 -35.79 15.20
CA THR A 90 -14.54 -36.78 15.34
C THR A 90 -13.47 -36.65 14.25
N ALA A 91 -13.52 -35.59 13.44
CA ALA A 91 -12.58 -35.41 12.34
C ALA A 91 -11.14 -35.32 12.88
N SER A 92 -10.25 -36.11 12.29
CA SER A 92 -8.87 -36.25 12.78
C SER A 92 -7.82 -36.16 11.68
N LYS A 93 -8.24 -36.21 10.41
CA LYS A 93 -7.33 -36.17 9.26
C LYS A 93 -7.88 -35.28 8.16
N VAL A 94 -6.97 -34.53 7.54
CA VAL A 94 -7.19 -33.80 6.29
C VAL A 94 -6.26 -34.38 5.24
N ASN A 95 -6.81 -34.78 4.10
CA ASN A 95 -6.05 -35.08 2.89
C ASN A 95 -6.41 -34.06 1.81
N TYR A 96 -5.55 -33.89 0.81
CA TYR A 96 -5.87 -33.10 -0.37
C TYR A 96 -5.48 -33.82 -1.65
N THR A 97 -6.19 -33.54 -2.73
CA THR A 97 -5.83 -33.97 -4.09
C THR A 97 -5.91 -32.79 -5.04
N THR A 98 -5.10 -32.83 -6.09
CA THR A 98 -5.18 -31.89 -7.21
C THR A 98 -5.39 -32.70 -8.48
N GLU A 99 -6.58 -32.62 -9.06
CA GLU A 99 -6.94 -33.32 -10.29
C GLU A 99 -7.65 -32.35 -11.23
N ASN A 100 -7.22 -32.29 -12.51
CA ASN A 100 -7.79 -31.39 -13.53
C ASN A 100 -7.91 -29.92 -13.06
N ASP A 101 -6.84 -29.40 -12.44
CA ASP A 101 -6.77 -28.05 -11.86
C ASP A 101 -7.78 -27.77 -10.73
N VAL A 102 -8.38 -28.81 -10.15
CA VAL A 102 -9.26 -28.71 -8.99
C VAL A 102 -8.56 -29.22 -7.74
N LEU A 103 -8.38 -28.35 -6.76
CA LEU A 103 -7.90 -28.71 -5.41
C LEU A 103 -9.10 -29.16 -4.55
N SER A 104 -9.09 -30.41 -4.10
CA SER A 104 -10.11 -30.98 -3.21
C SER A 104 -9.50 -31.31 -1.84
N PHE A 105 -10.18 -30.93 -0.77
CA PHE A 105 -9.82 -31.29 0.60
C PHE A 105 -10.80 -32.34 1.14
N TYR A 106 -10.27 -33.41 1.71
CA TYR A 106 -11.04 -34.49 2.34
C TYR A 106 -10.81 -34.47 3.85
N LEU A 107 -11.78 -33.95 4.59
CA LEU A 107 -11.82 -34.00 6.05
C LEU A 107 -12.59 -35.24 6.51
N THR A 108 -11.92 -36.15 7.23
CA THR A 108 -12.51 -37.45 7.61
C THR A 108 -12.18 -37.84 9.05
N PRO A 109 -13.10 -38.49 9.79
CA PRO A 109 -14.54 -38.63 9.49
C PRO A 109 -15.33 -37.36 9.87
N VAL A 110 -16.39 -37.06 9.13
CA VAL A 110 -17.39 -36.04 9.50
C VAL A 110 -18.77 -36.70 9.56
N ASP A 111 -19.62 -36.22 10.46
CA ASP A 111 -20.98 -36.75 10.61
C ASP A 111 -21.87 -36.40 9.42
N HIS A 112 -22.92 -37.20 9.23
CA HIS A 112 -23.87 -37.05 8.12
C HIS A 112 -24.55 -35.67 8.05
N GLY A 113 -24.64 -34.97 9.19
CA GLY A 113 -25.23 -33.65 9.33
C GLY A 113 -24.20 -32.53 9.51
N PHE A 114 -22.97 -32.68 9.00
CA PHE A 114 -21.95 -31.63 9.10
C PHE A 114 -22.46 -30.30 8.54
N ASP A 115 -22.37 -29.25 9.36
CA ASP A 115 -22.84 -27.92 9.00
C ASP A 115 -21.83 -27.23 8.08
N LEU A 116 -22.20 -27.09 6.79
CA LEU A 116 -21.35 -26.46 5.78
C LEU A 116 -21.09 -24.97 6.04
N SER A 117 -21.88 -24.29 6.88
CA SER A 117 -21.60 -22.90 7.26
C SER A 117 -20.32 -22.75 8.10
N LYS A 118 -19.81 -23.85 8.65
CA LYS A 118 -18.51 -23.93 9.32
C LYS A 118 -17.31 -23.95 8.36
N VAL A 119 -17.55 -24.08 7.05
CA VAL A 119 -16.54 -23.93 6.01
C VAL A 119 -16.58 -22.49 5.51
N LYS A 120 -15.46 -21.79 5.65
CA LYS A 120 -15.29 -20.40 5.21
C LYS A 120 -14.14 -20.31 4.24
N ALA A 121 -14.35 -19.58 3.15
CA ALA A 121 -13.30 -19.22 2.21
C ALA A 121 -13.10 -17.71 2.25
N GLU A 122 -11.86 -17.28 2.38
CA GLU A 122 -11.50 -15.87 2.28
C GLU A 122 -10.23 -15.71 1.46
N ILE A 123 -10.14 -14.61 0.71
CA ILE A 123 -8.89 -14.18 0.10
C ILE A 123 -8.17 -13.35 1.17
N THR A 124 -7.01 -13.83 1.61
CA THR A 124 -6.12 -13.09 2.51
C THR A 124 -4.94 -12.52 1.73
N GLY A 125 -4.24 -11.56 2.33
CA GLY A 125 -3.14 -10.86 1.71
C GLY A 125 -3.53 -9.45 1.25
N PRO A 126 -2.55 -8.70 0.75
CA PRO A 126 -2.73 -7.30 0.36
C PRO A 126 -3.75 -7.13 -0.77
N ASP A 127 -4.77 -6.33 -0.47
CA ASP A 127 -5.85 -5.96 -1.37
C ASP A 127 -6.00 -4.43 -1.33
N PHE A 128 -4.93 -3.74 -1.73
CA PHE A 128 -4.93 -2.28 -1.80
C PHE A 128 -5.82 -1.83 -2.95
N ASP A 129 -6.70 -0.86 -2.68
CA ASP A 129 -7.56 -0.22 -3.68
C ASP A 129 -6.93 1.04 -4.28
N LEU A 130 -5.83 1.52 -3.67
CA LEU A 130 -5.02 2.62 -4.15
C LEU A 130 -3.54 2.38 -3.87
N TYR A 131 -2.71 2.59 -4.88
CA TYR A 131 -1.26 2.72 -4.75
C TYR A 131 -0.86 4.18 -4.88
N ILE A 132 0.00 4.65 -3.99
CA ILE A 132 0.59 5.99 -4.03
C ILE A 132 2.10 5.83 -4.13
N THR A 133 2.69 6.26 -5.24
CA THR A 133 4.15 6.25 -5.39
C THR A 133 4.70 7.63 -5.07
N ILE A 134 5.85 7.70 -4.38
CA ILE A 134 6.47 8.97 -3.97
C ILE A 134 7.93 9.00 -4.42
N GLY A 135 8.32 9.98 -5.23
CA GLY A 135 9.69 10.09 -5.77
C GLY A 135 10.09 8.96 -6.72
N VAL A 136 9.10 8.21 -7.22
CA VAL A 136 9.30 7.11 -8.18
C VAL A 136 9.09 7.72 -9.57
N GLN A 137 10.19 7.97 -10.29
CA GLN A 137 10.20 8.52 -11.64
C GLN A 137 9.75 7.48 -12.67
N SER A 138 10.12 6.22 -12.42
CA SER A 138 9.69 5.04 -13.17
C SER A 138 9.60 3.83 -12.23
N PRO A 139 8.87 2.75 -12.60
CA PRO A 139 8.77 1.56 -11.75
C PRO A 139 10.12 0.95 -11.33
N GLU A 140 11.19 1.19 -12.09
CA GLU A 140 12.55 0.76 -11.76
C GLU A 140 13.04 1.29 -10.41
N ASP A 141 12.57 2.47 -10.00
CA ASP A 141 13.00 3.13 -8.77
C ASP A 141 12.42 2.46 -7.51
N THR A 142 11.65 1.38 -7.66
CA THR A 142 11.09 0.60 -6.55
C THR A 142 11.85 -0.70 -6.27
N GLY A 143 12.93 -0.97 -7.01
CA GLY A 143 13.79 -2.13 -6.80
C GLY A 143 13.03 -3.45 -6.92
N ALA A 144 13.05 -4.27 -5.87
CA ALA A 144 12.43 -5.59 -5.86
C ALA A 144 10.89 -5.59 -5.99
N LEU A 145 10.24 -4.42 -5.91
CA LEU A 145 8.79 -4.27 -6.12
C LEU A 145 8.41 -3.90 -7.56
N LYS A 146 9.39 -3.71 -8.45
CA LYS A 146 9.19 -3.23 -9.82
C LYS A 146 8.11 -4.01 -10.57
N ASP A 147 8.26 -5.33 -10.65
CA ASP A 147 7.37 -6.17 -11.47
C ASP A 147 5.95 -6.18 -10.90
N GLN A 148 5.82 -6.21 -9.57
CA GLN A 148 4.53 -6.11 -8.90
C GLN A 148 3.89 -4.74 -9.13
N LEU A 149 4.62 -3.64 -9.00
CA LEU A 149 4.11 -2.29 -9.27
C LEU A 149 3.69 -2.15 -10.75
N GLN A 150 4.46 -2.69 -11.69
CA GLN A 150 4.09 -2.71 -13.11
C GLN A 150 2.77 -3.45 -13.35
N ALA A 151 2.57 -4.60 -12.69
CA ALA A 151 1.31 -5.32 -12.76
C ALA A 151 0.14 -4.52 -12.17
N GLU A 152 0.36 -3.77 -11.08
CA GLU A 152 -0.66 -2.92 -10.45
C GLU A 152 -1.06 -1.72 -11.31
N ILE A 153 -0.12 -1.08 -12.03
CA ILE A 153 -0.40 0.09 -12.89
C ILE A 153 -1.51 -0.20 -13.92
N SER A 154 -1.61 -1.45 -14.40
CA SER A 154 -2.59 -1.84 -15.42
C SER A 154 -3.98 -2.16 -14.86
N LYS A 155 -4.12 -2.40 -13.54
CA LYS A 155 -5.34 -2.97 -12.93
C LYS A 155 -5.87 -2.19 -11.73
N SER A 156 -5.06 -1.33 -11.14
CA SER A 156 -5.35 -0.62 -9.90
C SER A 156 -5.20 0.89 -10.08
N LYS A 157 -5.79 1.67 -9.17
CA LYS A 157 -5.58 3.12 -9.17
C LYS A 157 -4.18 3.41 -8.63
N VAL A 158 -3.44 4.23 -9.37
CA VAL A 158 -2.08 4.66 -8.99
C VAL A 158 -2.02 6.18 -9.01
N LEU A 159 -1.70 6.78 -7.86
CA LEU A 159 -1.34 8.19 -7.71
C LEU A 159 0.19 8.30 -7.70
N ASN A 160 0.77 8.89 -8.74
CA ASN A 160 2.22 9.08 -8.84
C ASN A 160 2.61 10.51 -8.44
N ILE A 161 3.37 10.63 -7.36
CA ILE A 161 3.80 11.90 -6.77
C ILE A 161 5.31 12.04 -6.93
N ASP A 162 5.77 13.15 -7.49
CA ASP A 162 7.20 13.40 -7.69
C ASP A 162 7.49 14.91 -7.75
N ASN A 163 8.73 15.30 -7.43
CA ASN A 163 9.24 16.64 -7.69
C ASN A 163 10.29 16.65 -8.82
N ASN A 164 10.55 15.53 -9.49
CA ASN A 164 11.45 15.48 -10.63
C ASN A 164 10.71 15.57 -11.98
N SER A 165 11.11 16.50 -12.84
CA SER A 165 10.52 16.66 -14.18
C SER A 165 10.72 15.46 -15.11
N LEU A 166 11.74 14.62 -14.83
CA LEU A 166 12.05 13.39 -15.56
C LEU A 166 11.05 12.26 -15.27
N ASN A 167 10.19 12.42 -14.27
CA ASN A 167 9.13 11.47 -13.95
C ASN A 167 8.27 11.14 -15.19
N THR A 168 8.04 9.85 -15.41
CA THR A 168 7.33 9.32 -16.59
C THR A 168 5.81 9.43 -16.51
N ARG A 169 5.26 9.84 -15.36
CA ARG A 169 3.84 10.06 -15.09
C ARG A 169 3.01 8.80 -15.32
N PHE A 170 3.53 7.66 -14.89
CA PHE A 170 2.97 6.33 -15.16
C PHE A 170 1.68 6.02 -14.37
N GLY A 171 1.35 6.83 -13.36
CA GLY A 171 0.14 6.63 -12.57
C GLY A 171 -1.13 6.98 -13.34
N THR A 172 -2.25 6.37 -12.95
CA THR A 172 -3.60 6.75 -13.45
C THR A 172 -3.93 8.23 -13.21
N ILE A 173 -3.33 8.81 -12.16
CA ILE A 173 -3.29 10.23 -11.87
C ILE A 173 -1.89 10.56 -11.34
N TYR A 174 -1.40 11.76 -11.58
CA TYR A 174 -0.07 12.16 -11.15
C TYR A 174 -0.04 13.61 -10.70
N THR A 175 0.90 13.93 -9.81
CA THR A 175 1.28 15.28 -9.44
C THR A 175 2.80 15.37 -9.47
N VAL A 176 3.31 16.11 -10.46
CA VAL A 176 4.75 16.32 -10.66
C VAL A 176 5.00 17.81 -10.61
N ASP A 177 5.72 18.26 -9.58
CA ASP A 177 5.99 19.68 -9.34
C ASP A 177 7.49 19.92 -9.12
N ALA A 178 8.18 20.24 -10.22
CA ALA A 178 9.61 20.50 -10.21
C ALA A 178 10.01 21.84 -9.57
N SER A 179 9.04 22.64 -9.10
CA SER A 179 9.35 23.84 -8.30
C SER A 179 9.59 23.53 -6.82
N MET A 180 9.23 22.32 -6.36
CA MET A 180 9.44 21.89 -4.98
C MET A 180 10.82 21.28 -4.80
N GLU A 181 11.60 21.81 -3.85
CA GLU A 181 12.97 21.34 -3.59
C GLU A 181 13.03 19.90 -3.06
N THR A 182 12.01 19.47 -2.30
CA THR A 182 11.92 18.12 -1.71
C THR A 182 10.53 17.53 -1.89
N LEU A 183 10.45 16.20 -1.92
CA LEU A 183 9.19 15.45 -1.89
C LEU A 183 8.43 15.73 -0.60
N SER A 184 9.13 15.88 0.52
CA SER A 184 8.47 16.19 1.80
C SER A 184 7.81 17.56 1.78
N LEU A 185 8.44 18.57 1.14
CA LEU A 185 7.84 19.88 0.94
C LEU A 185 6.64 19.83 -0.02
N LEU A 186 6.74 19.04 -1.09
CA LEU A 186 5.63 18.79 -2.00
C LEU A 186 4.42 18.18 -1.26
N ILE A 187 4.63 17.12 -0.47
CA ILE A 187 3.57 16.50 0.33
C ILE A 187 3.01 17.50 1.35
N LEU A 188 3.86 18.27 2.03
CA LEU A 188 3.43 19.32 2.98
C LEU A 188 2.53 20.37 2.31
N ASN A 189 2.88 20.81 1.10
CA ASN A 189 2.10 21.79 0.33
C ASN A 189 0.74 21.25 -0.13
N LYS A 190 0.72 19.98 -0.58
CA LYS A 190 -0.44 19.40 -1.25
C LYS A 190 -1.42 18.73 -0.30
N ALA A 191 -0.96 18.13 0.79
CA ALA A 191 -1.80 17.38 1.73
C ALA A 191 -3.06 18.14 2.22
N PRO A 192 -3.00 19.43 2.60
CA PRO A 192 -4.19 20.18 2.98
C PRO A 192 -5.21 20.34 1.84
N LYS A 193 -4.74 20.51 0.59
CA LYS A 193 -5.58 20.60 -0.60
C LYS A 193 -6.32 19.28 -0.85
N TRP A 194 -5.68 18.17 -0.52
CA TRP A 194 -6.25 16.82 -0.57
C TRP A 194 -7.14 16.47 0.63
N GLY A 195 -7.37 17.42 1.56
CA GLY A 195 -8.21 17.21 2.74
C GLY A 195 -7.56 16.37 3.83
N LEU A 196 -6.24 16.18 3.78
CA LEU A 196 -5.49 15.49 4.82
C LEU A 196 -5.12 16.46 5.95
N THR A 197 -5.18 15.97 7.19
CA THR A 197 -4.78 16.75 8.37
C THR A 197 -3.34 16.42 8.73
N ILE A 198 -2.51 17.46 8.87
CA ILE A 198 -1.12 17.32 9.31
C ILE A 198 -1.11 17.38 10.84
N ASP A 199 -0.65 16.31 11.48
CA ASP A 199 -0.44 16.24 12.92
C ASP A 199 1.05 16.39 13.27
N GLN A 200 1.38 16.37 14.57
CA GLN A 200 2.76 16.52 15.02
C GLN A 200 3.70 15.42 14.48
N ARG A 201 3.21 14.18 14.34
CA ARG A 201 4.03 13.04 13.92
C ARG A 201 4.23 13.03 12.41
N SER A 202 3.21 13.37 11.62
CA SER A 202 3.35 13.54 10.17
C SER A 202 4.21 14.76 9.85
N ALA A 203 4.03 15.88 10.55
CA ALA A 203 4.90 17.06 10.43
C ALA A 203 6.37 16.71 10.73
N LYS A 204 6.63 16.01 11.84
CA LYS A 204 8.00 15.57 12.19
C LYS A 204 8.64 14.73 11.08
N ALA A 205 7.89 13.77 10.50
CA ALA A 205 8.39 12.96 9.40
C ALA A 205 8.73 13.81 8.17
N LEU A 206 7.84 14.71 7.75
CA LEU A 206 8.08 15.60 6.61
C LEU A 206 9.27 16.55 6.86
N THR A 207 9.40 17.13 8.05
CA THR A 207 10.56 18.00 8.37
C THR A 207 11.88 17.24 8.32
N MET A 208 11.88 15.96 8.73
CA MET A 208 13.07 15.11 8.63
C MET A 208 13.46 14.78 7.19
N GLY A 209 12.52 14.78 6.23
CA GLY A 209 12.81 14.67 4.80
C GLY A 209 13.23 15.98 4.17
N ILE A 210 12.61 17.11 4.54
CA ILE A 210 13.00 18.46 4.07
C ILE A 210 14.47 18.79 4.41
N SER A 211 15.00 18.21 5.50
CA SER A 211 16.36 18.47 5.97
C SER A 211 17.43 17.57 5.32
N ARG A 212 17.11 16.86 4.23
CA ARG A 212 17.99 15.88 3.58
C ARG A 212 18.49 16.33 2.22
#